data_AF-A0A9P0TRN5-F1
#
_entry.id   AF-A0A9P0TRN5-F1
#
_cell.length_a   1.000
_cell.length_b   1.000
_cell.length_c   1.000
_cell.angle_alpha   90.00
_cell.angle_beta   90.00
_cell.angle_gamma   90.00
#
_symmetry.space_group_name_H-M   'P 1'
#
loop_
_entity.id
_entity.type
_entity.pdbx_description
1 polymer ?
#
loop_
_entity_poly.entity_id
_entity_poly.type
_entity_poly.pdbx_seq_one_letter_code
_entity_poly.pdbx_strand_id
1 'polypeptide(L)'
;MTNKNYPYEINVVEMEVKGTAHRFPVIVRVGPKGYVFPENFKHAAADIYNMEIRSSDVFVDSFPRSGTTWTQEMVWLIVSDLNYEKGLNIPLTERYAFLEYFANFDDEVKKKYFDAYKDDEAKLKQIELFFKPALEILETTPSPRFIKTHLPLSLMPRKALEAKDLPSVVRGVSDFFGKKYNEEEIARLCDHLSFENFKKNPSVNYDLMKELGLMYTDKDFIRKVIIRIGPKGYVLHEKFKSAAANVYNMEVRSSDVFVASFPRSGTTWTQDMVWLIMSDLDYERALNIPLTERYAFFEFFSSFDDGIKMKLLDANKDDEAKLKEIKLIFKPATEILETTPSPRFIKTHLPLSLMPRKALEAKIVYVARDPRDAIVSLYHLVNSMRFMNLEHDFKAFWNTFVKNLQPWTPYFDHVKEAWEKRDHPNMLFLFYEDMRKDLPSVVRRISDFFGKKYNEEEIARLCDHLSFDNFKKNTSVNFDLIKELGFMYADKDFIRKGKSGGWRDYFDEEMTAEADKWIEENLRDTDLRFPSMQ
;
A
#
# COMPACT_ATOMS: atom_id res chain seq x y z
N MET A 1 -16.66 8.31 -34.06
CA MET A 1 -17.62 9.35 -33.61
C MET A 1 -17.52 9.44 -32.10
N THR A 2 -17.18 10.60 -31.54
CA THR A 2 -17.13 10.79 -30.08
C THR A 2 -18.54 10.72 -29.51
N ASN A 3 -18.88 9.58 -28.92
CA ASN A 3 -20.20 9.30 -28.37
C ASN A 3 -20.42 10.21 -27.13
N LYS A 4 -21.24 11.27 -27.29
CA LYS A 4 -21.33 12.45 -26.39
C LYS A 4 -21.66 12.16 -24.91
N ASN A 5 -21.98 10.92 -24.56
CA ASN A 5 -22.43 10.51 -23.22
C ASN A 5 -21.57 9.41 -22.56
N TYR A 6 -20.45 9.02 -23.16
CA TYR A 6 -19.50 8.10 -22.52
C TYR A 6 -18.46 8.89 -21.69
N PRO A 7 -18.45 8.80 -20.35
CA PRO A 7 -17.69 9.71 -19.49
C PRO A 7 -16.24 9.27 -19.23
N TYR A 8 -15.80 8.15 -19.82
CA TYR A 8 -14.53 7.52 -19.47
C TYR A 8 -13.53 7.59 -20.62
N GLU A 9 -12.30 7.97 -20.28
CA GLU A 9 -11.17 7.83 -21.18
C GLU A 9 -10.76 6.36 -21.31
N ILE A 10 -10.38 5.95 -22.52
CA ILE A 10 -9.90 4.61 -22.82
C ILE A 10 -8.41 4.72 -23.15
N ASN A 11 -7.59 4.22 -22.23
CA ASN A 11 -6.14 4.27 -22.37
C ASN A 11 -5.64 2.95 -22.96
N VAL A 12 -5.05 2.99 -24.16
CA VAL A 12 -4.37 1.83 -24.75
C VAL A 12 -3.02 1.65 -24.07
N VAL A 13 -2.72 0.42 -23.65
CA VAL A 13 -1.46 0.06 -23.00
C VAL A 13 -0.84 -1.09 -23.77
N GLU A 14 0.29 -0.81 -24.41
CA GLU A 14 1.16 -1.84 -24.98
C GLU A 14 1.92 -2.53 -23.85
N MET A 15 1.93 -3.86 -23.85
CA MET A 15 2.68 -4.63 -22.87
C MET A 15 3.99 -5.12 -23.51
N GLU A 16 5.13 -4.59 -23.06
CA GLU A 16 6.42 -5.23 -23.37
C GLU A 16 6.53 -6.54 -22.58
N VAL A 17 6.49 -7.67 -23.29
CA VAL A 17 6.58 -9.00 -22.65
C VAL A 17 7.65 -9.85 -23.34
N LYS A 18 8.66 -10.28 -22.58
CA LYS A 18 9.63 -11.29 -23.00
C LYS A 18 9.09 -12.69 -22.66
N GLY A 19 8.75 -13.48 -23.68
CA GLY A 19 8.39 -14.90 -23.54
C GLY A 19 7.20 -15.34 -24.41
N THR A 20 7.19 -16.62 -24.79
CA THR A 20 6.13 -17.22 -25.61
C THR A 20 4.95 -17.62 -24.73
N ALA A 21 3.87 -16.83 -24.71
CA ALA A 21 2.47 -17.26 -24.60
C ALA A 21 1.60 -16.25 -23.84
N HIS A 22 1.37 -15.04 -24.37
CA HIS A 22 0.17 -14.27 -24.00
C HIS A 22 -0.67 -13.99 -25.24
N ARG A 23 -1.99 -14.21 -25.10
CA ARG A 23 -3.00 -14.13 -26.17
C ARG A 23 -3.38 -12.68 -26.55
N PHE A 24 -2.88 -11.68 -25.81
CA PHE A 24 -3.25 -10.26 -25.94
C PHE A 24 -2.03 -9.35 -25.73
N PRO A 25 -1.31 -8.95 -26.79
CA PRO A 25 -0.14 -8.07 -26.67
C PRO A 25 -0.50 -6.61 -26.32
N VAL A 26 -1.76 -6.24 -26.53
CA VAL A 26 -2.29 -4.90 -26.26
C VAL A 26 -3.57 -5.02 -25.42
N ILE A 27 -3.67 -4.20 -24.38
CA ILE A 27 -4.84 -4.10 -23.50
C ILE A 27 -5.32 -2.66 -23.42
N VAL A 28 -6.54 -2.46 -22.95
CA VAL A 28 -7.09 -1.12 -22.68
C VAL A 28 -7.49 -1.00 -21.22
N ARG A 29 -7.25 0.19 -20.65
CA ARG A 29 -7.72 0.59 -19.32
C ARG A 29 -8.91 1.52 -19.47
N VAL A 30 -10.04 1.11 -18.90
CA VAL A 30 -11.34 1.74 -19.09
C VAL A 30 -12.01 2.05 -17.75
N GLY A 31 -12.71 3.17 -17.66
CA GLY A 31 -13.50 3.52 -16.49
C GLY A 31 -12.73 4.19 -15.35
N PRO A 32 -13.43 4.56 -14.26
CA PRO A 32 -12.90 5.45 -13.22
C PRO A 32 -11.80 4.81 -12.36
N LYS A 33 -11.62 3.49 -12.46
CA LYS A 33 -10.56 2.73 -11.77
C LYS A 33 -9.56 2.08 -12.72
N GLY A 34 -9.62 2.40 -14.02
CA GLY A 34 -8.71 1.85 -15.03
C GLY A 34 -8.79 0.33 -15.16
N TYR A 35 -10.02 -0.21 -15.26
CA TYR A 35 -10.29 -1.64 -15.42
C TYR A 35 -9.70 -2.16 -16.73
N VAL A 36 -9.12 -3.36 -16.69
CA VAL A 36 -8.36 -3.92 -17.80
C VAL A 36 -9.25 -4.78 -18.69
N PHE A 37 -9.24 -4.52 -19.99
CA PHE A 37 -9.91 -5.31 -21.02
C PHE A 37 -8.96 -5.59 -22.19
N PRO A 38 -9.25 -6.60 -23.02
CA PRO A 38 -8.59 -6.76 -24.32
C PRO A 38 -8.75 -5.50 -25.18
N GLU A 39 -7.77 -5.21 -26.02
CA GLU A 39 -7.77 -3.99 -26.86
C GLU A 39 -9.09 -3.73 -27.59
N ASN A 40 -9.68 -4.78 -28.17
CA ASN A 40 -10.89 -4.65 -28.99
C ASN A 40 -12.12 -4.14 -28.21
N PHE A 41 -12.09 -4.18 -26.87
CA PHE A 41 -13.15 -3.62 -26.06
C PHE A 41 -13.33 -2.11 -26.26
N LYS A 42 -12.25 -1.39 -26.64
CA LYS A 42 -12.32 0.07 -26.92
C LYS A 42 -13.33 0.44 -28.01
N HIS A 43 -13.61 -0.50 -28.92
CA HIS A 43 -14.50 -0.26 -30.05
C HIS A 43 -15.99 -0.34 -29.68
N ALA A 44 -16.35 -0.99 -28.57
CA ALA A 44 -17.75 -1.10 -28.14
C ALA A 44 -18.04 -0.51 -26.76
N ALA A 45 -17.04 -0.11 -25.99
CA ALA A 45 -17.22 0.34 -24.61
C ALA A 45 -18.24 1.50 -24.49
N ALA A 46 -18.19 2.47 -25.41
CA ALA A 46 -19.13 3.58 -25.44
C ALA A 46 -20.55 3.14 -25.82
N ASP A 47 -20.68 2.21 -26.76
CA ASP A 47 -21.99 1.77 -27.26
C ASP A 47 -22.66 0.84 -26.25
N ILE A 48 -21.90 -0.02 -25.56
CA ILE A 48 -22.38 -0.84 -24.45
C ILE A 48 -22.87 0.06 -23.31
N TYR A 49 -22.10 1.08 -22.94
CA TYR A 49 -22.50 2.00 -21.87
C TYR A 49 -23.78 2.77 -22.19
N ASN A 50 -23.98 3.11 -23.47
CA ASN A 50 -25.12 3.89 -23.95
C ASN A 50 -26.25 3.04 -24.55
N MET A 51 -26.17 1.71 -24.48
CA MET A 51 -27.17 0.84 -25.11
C MET A 51 -28.57 1.10 -24.55
N GLU A 52 -29.58 0.96 -25.41
CA GLU A 52 -30.97 1.03 -24.98
C GLU A 52 -31.32 -0.19 -24.12
N ILE A 53 -31.80 0.07 -22.91
CA ILE A 53 -32.27 -0.93 -21.96
C ILE A 53 -33.78 -1.01 -22.03
N ARG A 54 -34.30 -2.20 -22.33
CA ARG A 54 -35.73 -2.49 -22.28
C ARG A 54 -36.12 -2.87 -20.86
N SER A 55 -37.34 -2.55 -20.44
CA SER A 55 -37.85 -2.89 -19.11
C SER A 55 -37.86 -4.40 -18.81
N SER A 56 -37.88 -5.23 -19.86
CA SER A 56 -37.85 -6.69 -19.78
C SER A 56 -36.44 -7.29 -19.84
N ASP A 57 -35.38 -6.48 -19.90
CA ASP A 57 -34.02 -7.02 -19.99
C ASP A 57 -33.57 -7.64 -18.66
N VAL A 58 -32.91 -8.78 -18.76
CA VAL A 58 -32.43 -9.57 -17.61
C VAL A 58 -30.92 -9.63 -17.66
N PHE A 59 -30.26 -8.94 -16.72
CA PHE A 59 -28.80 -8.94 -16.58
C PHE A 59 -28.34 -10.01 -15.60
N VAL A 60 -27.40 -10.85 -16.03
CA VAL A 60 -26.60 -11.72 -15.17
C VAL A 60 -25.17 -11.17 -15.18
N ASP A 61 -24.86 -10.39 -14.14
CA ASP A 61 -23.55 -9.77 -13.89
C ASP A 61 -22.82 -10.50 -12.76
N SER A 62 -21.53 -10.75 -12.95
CA SER A 62 -20.69 -11.43 -11.96
C SER A 62 -19.21 -11.19 -12.25
N PHE A 63 -18.34 -11.36 -11.27
CA PHE A 63 -16.91 -11.44 -11.55
C PHE A 63 -16.58 -12.75 -12.30
N PRO A 64 -15.59 -12.79 -13.21
CA PRO A 64 -15.23 -14.00 -13.92
C PRO A 64 -14.96 -15.16 -12.95
N ARG A 65 -15.47 -16.35 -13.30
CA ARG A 65 -15.33 -17.59 -12.51
C ARG A 65 -16.06 -17.59 -11.15
N SER A 66 -16.93 -16.62 -10.87
CA SER A 66 -17.77 -16.59 -9.66
C SER A 66 -19.12 -17.32 -9.82
N GLY A 67 -19.16 -18.32 -10.69
CA GLY A 67 -20.39 -19.05 -10.98
C GLY A 67 -21.38 -18.24 -11.81
N THR A 68 -21.00 -17.81 -13.01
CA THR A 68 -21.99 -17.15 -13.89
C THR A 68 -22.88 -18.16 -14.59
N THR A 69 -22.33 -19.33 -14.95
CA THR A 69 -23.01 -20.35 -15.75
C THR A 69 -24.26 -20.92 -15.07
N TRP A 70 -24.16 -21.37 -13.81
CA TRP A 70 -25.31 -21.84 -13.04
C TRP A 70 -26.34 -20.74 -12.77
N THR A 71 -25.92 -19.48 -12.55
CA THR A 71 -26.83 -18.35 -12.41
C THR A 71 -27.58 -18.06 -13.71
N GLN A 72 -26.91 -18.10 -14.86
CA GLN A 72 -27.55 -17.95 -16.17
C GLN A 72 -28.61 -19.05 -16.40
N GLU A 73 -28.29 -20.30 -16.05
CA GLU A 73 -29.24 -21.42 -16.17
C GLU A 73 -30.46 -21.22 -15.28
N MET A 74 -30.22 -20.93 -13.99
CA MET A 74 -31.28 -20.70 -13.01
C MET A 74 -32.19 -19.54 -13.40
N VAL A 75 -31.62 -18.39 -13.76
CA VAL A 75 -32.38 -17.19 -14.14
C VAL A 75 -33.19 -17.44 -15.40
N TRP A 76 -32.61 -18.12 -16.39
CA TRP A 76 -33.30 -18.41 -17.64
C TRP A 76 -34.47 -19.37 -17.43
N LEU A 77 -34.30 -20.41 -16.61
CA LEU A 77 -35.37 -21.34 -16.27
C LEU A 77 -36.49 -20.63 -15.50
N ILE A 78 -36.17 -19.76 -14.53
CA ILE A 78 -37.19 -19.01 -13.78
C ILE A 78 -38.01 -18.11 -14.70
N VAL A 79 -37.37 -17.36 -15.60
CA VAL A 79 -38.05 -16.44 -16.52
C VAL A 79 -38.78 -17.20 -17.64
N SER A 80 -38.39 -18.44 -17.92
CA SER A 80 -39.02 -19.31 -18.92
C SER A 80 -40.02 -20.29 -18.31
N ASP A 81 -40.60 -19.98 -17.14
CA ASP A 81 -41.59 -20.81 -16.43
C ASP A 81 -41.14 -22.27 -16.21
N LEU A 82 -39.88 -22.45 -15.83
CA LEU A 82 -39.22 -23.73 -15.59
C LEU A 82 -39.23 -24.67 -16.80
N ASN A 83 -39.10 -24.13 -18.02
CA ASN A 83 -39.00 -24.92 -19.24
C ASN A 83 -37.64 -25.66 -19.36
N TYR A 84 -37.49 -26.76 -18.63
CA TYR A 84 -36.28 -27.59 -18.61
C TYR A 84 -35.95 -28.22 -19.98
N GLU A 85 -36.96 -28.52 -20.80
CA GLU A 85 -36.76 -29.09 -22.15
C GLU A 85 -35.96 -28.13 -23.03
N LYS A 86 -36.36 -26.86 -23.09
CA LYS A 86 -35.59 -25.85 -23.82
C LYS A 86 -34.24 -25.54 -23.14
N GLY A 87 -34.17 -25.60 -21.80
CA GLY A 87 -32.91 -25.43 -21.06
C GLY A 87 -31.84 -26.47 -21.44
N LEU A 88 -32.25 -27.71 -21.70
CA LEU A 88 -31.38 -28.80 -22.18
C LEU A 88 -30.97 -28.65 -23.65
N ASN A 89 -31.83 -28.06 -24.48
CA ASN A 89 -31.66 -28.07 -25.94
C ASN A 89 -31.13 -26.75 -26.53
N ILE A 90 -31.17 -25.65 -25.78
CA ILE A 90 -30.68 -24.34 -26.24
C ILE A 90 -29.41 -23.97 -25.46
N PRO A 91 -28.24 -23.86 -26.10
CA PRO A 91 -27.01 -23.45 -25.42
C PRO A 91 -27.11 -22.08 -24.76
N LEU A 92 -26.40 -21.88 -23.65
CA LEU A 92 -26.38 -20.57 -22.96
C LEU A 92 -25.86 -19.42 -23.86
N THR A 93 -25.02 -19.73 -24.84
CA THR A 93 -24.51 -18.80 -25.85
C THR A 93 -25.59 -18.31 -26.81
N GLU A 94 -26.64 -19.11 -27.03
CA GLU A 94 -27.83 -18.70 -27.78
C GLU A 94 -28.87 -18.01 -26.89
N ARG A 95 -28.86 -18.31 -25.58
CA ARG A 95 -29.78 -17.71 -24.61
C ARG A 95 -29.34 -16.33 -24.14
N TYR A 96 -28.05 -16.09 -23.96
CA TYR A 96 -27.49 -14.86 -23.41
C TYR A 96 -26.52 -14.19 -24.37
N ALA A 97 -26.76 -12.91 -24.68
CA ALA A 97 -25.73 -12.08 -25.31
C ALA A 97 -24.69 -11.68 -24.26
N PHE A 98 -23.40 -11.94 -24.53
CA PHE A 98 -22.32 -11.64 -23.60
C PHE A 98 -21.60 -10.35 -24.02
N LEU A 99 -21.85 -9.26 -23.30
CA LEU A 99 -21.54 -7.89 -23.72
C LEU A 99 -20.10 -7.69 -24.22
N GLU A 100 -19.12 -8.20 -23.50
CA GLU A 100 -17.71 -7.96 -23.76
C GLU A 100 -16.95 -9.16 -24.35
N TYR A 101 -17.60 -10.30 -24.62
CA TYR A 101 -16.88 -11.53 -24.98
C TYR A 101 -16.14 -11.44 -26.32
N PHE A 102 -16.76 -10.77 -27.29
CA PHE A 102 -16.21 -10.56 -28.63
C PHE A 102 -14.83 -9.85 -28.58
N ALA A 103 -14.56 -9.06 -27.54
CA ALA A 103 -13.31 -8.32 -27.40
C ALA A 103 -12.08 -9.24 -27.22
N ASN A 104 -12.29 -10.50 -26.85
CA ASN A 104 -11.21 -11.47 -26.66
C ASN A 104 -10.62 -12.03 -27.96
N PHE A 105 -11.05 -11.56 -29.14
CA PHE A 105 -10.61 -12.13 -30.41
C PHE A 105 -10.26 -11.03 -31.41
N ASP A 106 -9.06 -11.11 -31.97
CA ASP A 106 -8.65 -10.34 -33.14
C ASP A 106 -9.11 -11.01 -34.44
N ASP A 107 -8.99 -10.30 -35.56
CA ASP A 107 -9.50 -10.75 -36.85
C ASP A 107 -8.71 -11.94 -37.43
N GLU A 108 -7.43 -12.09 -37.09
CA GLU A 108 -6.64 -13.26 -37.51
C GLU A 108 -7.09 -14.53 -36.79
N VAL A 109 -7.34 -14.44 -35.48
CA VAL A 109 -7.88 -15.53 -34.67
C VAL A 109 -9.28 -15.89 -35.16
N LYS A 110 -10.15 -14.90 -35.39
CA LYS A 110 -11.50 -15.14 -35.93
C LYS A 110 -11.43 -15.91 -37.25
N LYS A 111 -10.61 -15.43 -38.20
CA LYS A 111 -10.41 -16.08 -39.50
C LYS A 111 -9.94 -17.53 -39.36
N LYS A 112 -8.97 -17.79 -38.48
CA LYS A 112 -8.48 -19.14 -38.21
C LYS A 112 -9.59 -20.10 -37.75
N TYR A 113 -10.50 -19.63 -36.88
CA TYR A 113 -11.63 -20.44 -36.43
C TYR A 113 -12.66 -20.67 -37.54
N PHE A 114 -12.98 -19.65 -38.34
CA PHE A 114 -13.87 -19.81 -39.50
C PHE A 114 -13.29 -20.79 -40.54
N ASP A 115 -12.00 -20.67 -40.88
CA ASP A 115 -11.33 -21.55 -41.85
C ASP A 115 -11.27 -23.00 -41.35
N ALA A 116 -11.01 -23.21 -40.05
CA ALA A 116 -10.88 -24.54 -39.45
C ALA A 116 -12.21 -25.32 -39.36
N TYR A 117 -13.34 -24.61 -39.31
CA TYR A 117 -14.67 -25.21 -39.15
C TYR A 117 -15.61 -24.89 -40.32
N LYS A 118 -15.10 -24.42 -41.46
CA LYS A 118 -15.87 -23.99 -42.64
C LYS A 118 -16.87 -25.03 -43.19
N ASP A 119 -16.64 -26.31 -42.91
CA ASP A 119 -17.46 -27.43 -43.36
C ASP A 119 -18.38 -27.99 -42.25
N ASP A 120 -18.41 -27.37 -41.06
CA ASP A 120 -19.24 -27.77 -39.90
C ASP A 120 -20.22 -26.63 -39.54
N GLU A 121 -21.38 -26.64 -40.18
CA GLU A 121 -22.42 -25.60 -40.07
C GLU A 121 -22.86 -25.35 -38.61
N ALA A 122 -22.96 -26.41 -37.79
CA ALA A 122 -23.36 -26.29 -36.40
C ALA A 122 -22.30 -25.57 -35.55
N LYS A 123 -21.01 -25.86 -35.77
CA LYS A 123 -19.91 -25.14 -35.10
C LYS A 123 -19.78 -23.71 -35.61
N LEU A 124 -19.95 -23.47 -36.91
CA LEU A 124 -19.92 -22.13 -37.49
C LEU A 124 -20.96 -21.20 -36.85
N LYS A 125 -22.19 -21.70 -36.66
CA LYS A 125 -23.23 -20.95 -35.96
C LYS A 125 -22.81 -20.52 -34.54
N GLN A 126 -22.15 -21.41 -33.79
CA GLN A 126 -21.65 -21.07 -32.45
C GLN A 126 -20.47 -20.09 -32.49
N ILE A 127 -19.55 -20.28 -33.45
CA ILE A 127 -18.40 -19.40 -33.65
C ILE A 127 -18.85 -17.97 -34.00
N GLU A 128 -19.87 -17.85 -34.86
CA GLU A 128 -20.47 -16.56 -35.22
C GLU A 128 -21.03 -15.84 -33.97
N LEU A 129 -21.76 -16.55 -33.11
CA LEU A 129 -22.29 -15.99 -31.87
C LEU A 129 -21.21 -15.51 -30.89
N PHE A 130 -20.04 -16.17 -30.86
CA PHE A 130 -18.94 -15.76 -30.00
C PHE A 130 -18.19 -14.51 -30.49
N PHE A 131 -18.15 -14.29 -31.81
CA PHE A 131 -17.40 -13.20 -32.42
C PHE A 131 -18.24 -11.97 -32.76
N LYS A 132 -19.55 -12.16 -32.90
CA LYS A 132 -20.48 -11.08 -33.19
C LYS A 132 -20.59 -10.12 -31.99
N PRO A 133 -20.53 -8.80 -32.20
CA PRO A 133 -20.77 -7.84 -31.13
C PRO A 133 -22.14 -8.08 -30.49
N ALA A 134 -22.17 -8.11 -29.16
CA ALA A 134 -23.39 -8.44 -28.41
C ALA A 134 -24.56 -7.49 -28.71
N LEU A 135 -24.28 -6.22 -29.03
CA LEU A 135 -25.30 -5.25 -29.36
C LEU A 135 -26.05 -5.61 -30.65
N GLU A 136 -25.36 -6.13 -31.68
CA GLU A 136 -25.99 -6.60 -32.92
C GLU A 136 -26.90 -7.83 -32.66
N ILE A 137 -26.51 -8.69 -31.72
CA ILE A 137 -27.36 -9.80 -31.29
C ILE A 137 -28.62 -9.25 -30.62
N LEU A 138 -28.46 -8.27 -29.72
CA LEU A 138 -29.54 -7.70 -28.91
C LEU A 138 -30.53 -6.82 -29.68
N GLU A 139 -30.15 -6.28 -30.85
CA GLU A 139 -31.06 -5.55 -31.74
C GLU A 139 -32.20 -6.45 -32.25
N THR A 140 -31.88 -7.69 -32.59
CA THR A 140 -32.82 -8.65 -33.17
C THR A 140 -33.41 -9.63 -32.15
N THR A 141 -32.92 -9.61 -30.91
CA THR A 141 -33.42 -10.49 -29.84
C THR A 141 -34.79 -10.01 -29.31
N PRO A 142 -35.82 -10.88 -29.30
CA PRO A 142 -37.13 -10.55 -28.72
C PRO A 142 -37.04 -10.39 -27.20
N SER A 143 -37.97 -9.63 -26.62
CA SER A 143 -38.09 -9.48 -25.16
C SER A 143 -38.68 -10.75 -24.51
N PRO A 144 -38.24 -11.13 -23.29
CA PRO A 144 -37.13 -10.55 -22.52
C PRO A 144 -35.77 -10.89 -23.12
N ARG A 145 -34.86 -9.93 -23.18
CA ARG A 145 -33.47 -10.18 -23.60
C ARG A 145 -32.65 -10.60 -22.38
N PHE A 146 -31.93 -11.70 -22.48
CA PHE A 146 -31.01 -12.13 -21.43
C PHE A 146 -29.59 -11.68 -21.79
N ILE A 147 -28.95 -10.97 -20.86
CA ILE A 147 -27.67 -10.30 -21.08
C ILE A 147 -26.70 -10.77 -20.01
N LYS A 148 -25.55 -11.29 -20.44
CA LYS A 148 -24.44 -11.67 -19.57
C LYS A 148 -23.37 -10.59 -19.61
N THR A 149 -22.76 -10.32 -18.47
CA THR A 149 -21.66 -9.37 -18.37
C THR A 149 -20.75 -9.69 -17.17
N HIS A 150 -19.50 -9.25 -17.26
CA HIS A 150 -18.53 -9.15 -16.17
C HIS A 150 -18.06 -7.70 -15.98
N LEU A 151 -18.76 -6.74 -16.60
CA LEU A 151 -18.45 -5.33 -16.48
C LEU A 151 -18.64 -4.88 -15.03
N PRO A 152 -17.66 -4.16 -14.45
CA PRO A 152 -17.87 -3.46 -13.19
C PRO A 152 -19.11 -2.56 -13.28
N LEU A 153 -19.84 -2.39 -12.17
CA LEU A 153 -21.07 -1.57 -12.13
C LEU A 153 -20.92 -0.16 -12.72
N SER A 154 -19.73 0.47 -12.62
CA SER A 154 -19.47 1.78 -13.22
C SER A 154 -19.46 1.78 -14.76
N LEU A 155 -19.25 0.63 -15.38
CA LEU A 155 -19.22 0.43 -16.84
C LEU A 155 -20.48 -0.25 -17.37
N MET A 156 -21.41 -0.65 -16.49
CA MET A 156 -22.72 -1.16 -16.88
C MET A 156 -23.51 -0.10 -17.64
N PRO A 157 -24.45 -0.51 -18.52
CA PRO A 157 -25.34 0.42 -19.19
C PRO A 157 -26.02 1.35 -18.19
N ARG A 158 -26.02 2.65 -18.49
CA ARG A 158 -26.39 3.72 -17.54
C ARG A 158 -27.70 3.48 -16.79
N LYS A 159 -28.69 2.86 -17.46
CA LYS A 159 -30.04 2.61 -16.94
C LYS A 159 -30.27 1.19 -16.42
N ALA A 160 -29.27 0.30 -16.45
CA ALA A 160 -29.42 -1.10 -16.05
C ALA A 160 -29.81 -1.25 -14.56
N LEU A 161 -29.47 -0.27 -13.72
CA LEU A 161 -29.83 -0.23 -12.30
C LEU A 161 -31.08 0.60 -11.99
N GLU A 162 -31.56 1.39 -12.96
CA GLU A 162 -32.79 2.19 -12.84
C GLU A 162 -34.04 1.33 -13.11
N ALA A 163 -33.88 0.18 -13.77
CA ALA A 163 -34.95 -0.74 -14.09
C ALA A 163 -35.18 -1.76 -12.95
N LYS A 164 -35.93 -1.34 -11.92
CA LYS A 164 -36.72 -2.28 -11.11
C LYS A 164 -38.05 -1.64 -10.74
N ASP A 165 -39.13 -2.35 -11.02
CA ASP A 165 -40.44 -2.12 -10.41
C ASP A 165 -40.34 -2.47 -8.91
N LEU A 166 -39.73 -1.56 -8.15
CA LEU A 166 -39.54 -1.66 -6.72
C LEU A 166 -40.86 -1.94 -5.98
N PRO A 167 -42.01 -1.37 -6.39
CA PRO A 167 -43.33 -1.78 -5.88
C PRO A 167 -43.59 -3.28 -6.01
N SER A 168 -43.34 -3.90 -7.16
CA SER A 168 -43.57 -5.34 -7.33
C SER A 168 -42.63 -6.21 -6.49
N VAL A 169 -41.39 -5.78 -6.25
CA VAL A 169 -40.48 -6.47 -5.32
C VAL A 169 -40.97 -6.37 -3.88
N VAL A 170 -41.40 -5.18 -3.46
CA VAL A 170 -41.97 -4.95 -2.12
C VAL A 170 -43.22 -5.80 -1.92
N ARG A 171 -44.10 -5.89 -2.93
CA ARG A 171 -45.29 -6.76 -2.91
C ARG A 171 -44.89 -8.22 -2.75
N GLY A 172 -43.96 -8.72 -3.56
CA GLY A 172 -43.51 -10.12 -3.48
C GLY A 172 -42.92 -10.50 -2.11
N VAL A 173 -42.12 -9.62 -1.50
CA VAL A 173 -41.59 -9.84 -0.14
C VAL A 173 -42.70 -9.79 0.91
N SER A 174 -43.63 -8.84 0.78
CA SER A 174 -44.74 -8.68 1.72
C SER A 174 -45.68 -9.89 1.70
N ASP A 175 -46.00 -10.38 0.49
CA ASP A 175 -46.82 -11.58 0.28
C ASP A 175 -46.13 -12.83 0.84
N PHE A 176 -44.81 -12.98 0.64
CA PHE A 176 -44.03 -14.08 1.23
C PHE A 176 -44.14 -14.13 2.75
N PHE A 177 -44.17 -12.98 3.43
CA PHE A 177 -44.36 -12.88 4.88
C PHE A 177 -45.83 -12.78 5.32
N GLY A 178 -46.79 -12.89 4.40
CA GLY A 178 -48.22 -12.77 4.67
C GLY A 178 -48.64 -11.39 5.19
N LYS A 179 -47.87 -10.34 4.87
CA LYS A 179 -48.17 -8.95 5.24
C LYS A 179 -48.79 -8.25 4.03
N LYS A 180 -49.95 -7.63 4.22
CA LYS A 180 -50.59 -6.81 3.20
C LYS A 180 -50.43 -5.34 3.53
N TYR A 181 -49.96 -4.57 2.56
CA TYR A 181 -49.81 -3.12 2.64
C TYR A 181 -50.65 -2.49 1.53
N ASN A 182 -51.20 -1.31 1.79
CA ASN A 182 -51.91 -0.55 0.76
C ASN A 182 -50.92 0.17 -0.17
N GLU A 183 -51.42 0.72 -1.27
CA GLU A 183 -50.57 1.34 -2.30
C GLU A 183 -49.80 2.56 -1.80
N GLU A 184 -50.33 3.32 -0.84
CA GLU A 184 -49.63 4.47 -0.24
C GLU A 184 -48.47 4.01 0.65
N GLU A 185 -48.68 2.93 1.42
CA GLU A 185 -47.65 2.30 2.24
C GLU A 185 -46.54 1.68 1.38
N ILE A 186 -46.90 1.02 0.27
CA ILE A 186 -45.94 0.48 -0.69
C ILE A 186 -45.14 1.61 -1.33
N ALA A 187 -45.80 2.70 -1.76
CA ALA A 187 -45.11 3.84 -2.36
C ALA A 187 -44.12 4.50 -1.38
N ARG A 188 -44.51 4.68 -0.12
CA ARG A 188 -43.64 5.23 0.93
C ARG A 188 -42.46 4.33 1.24
N LEU A 189 -42.66 3.01 1.27
CA LEU A 189 -41.59 2.05 1.46
C LEU A 189 -40.64 2.04 0.25
N CYS A 190 -41.16 2.12 -0.97
CA CYS A 190 -40.35 2.22 -2.18
C CYS A 190 -39.52 3.51 -2.21
N ASP A 191 -40.10 4.64 -1.81
CA ASP A 191 -39.36 5.91 -1.69
C ASP A 191 -38.24 5.80 -0.64
N HIS A 192 -38.49 5.19 0.51
CA HIS A 192 -37.47 4.94 1.53
C HIS A 192 -36.35 4.01 1.04
N LEU A 193 -36.71 2.96 0.29
CA LEU A 193 -35.79 1.98 -0.29
C LEU A 193 -35.11 2.47 -1.58
N SER A 194 -35.49 3.64 -2.10
CA SER A 194 -34.86 4.23 -3.27
C SER A 194 -33.38 4.47 -3.01
N PHE A 195 -32.55 4.33 -4.04
CA PHE A 195 -31.09 4.44 -3.90
C PHE A 195 -30.65 5.75 -3.23
N GLU A 196 -31.27 6.87 -3.61
CA GLU A 196 -30.94 8.21 -3.07
C GLU A 196 -31.27 8.38 -1.60
N ASN A 197 -32.35 7.78 -1.11
CA ASN A 197 -32.75 7.84 0.30
C ASN A 197 -32.01 6.78 1.13
N PHE A 198 -31.85 5.56 0.59
CA PHE A 198 -31.16 4.47 1.27
C PHE A 198 -29.67 4.78 1.48
N LYS A 199 -29.02 5.44 0.52
CA LYS A 199 -27.64 5.94 0.65
C LYS A 199 -27.46 6.96 1.78
N LYS A 200 -28.53 7.65 2.22
CA LYS A 200 -28.48 8.63 3.31
C LYS A 200 -28.92 8.05 4.65
N ASN A 201 -29.29 6.76 4.70
CA ASN A 201 -29.79 6.12 5.91
C ASN A 201 -28.62 5.60 6.78
N PRO A 202 -28.32 6.23 7.93
CA PRO A 202 -27.15 5.90 8.74
C PRO A 202 -27.23 4.50 9.38
N SER A 203 -28.44 3.98 9.58
CA SER A 203 -28.66 2.69 10.23
C SER A 203 -28.32 1.49 9.33
N VAL A 204 -28.24 1.68 8.01
CA VAL A 204 -27.94 0.62 7.03
C VAL A 204 -26.57 0.80 6.36
N ASN A 205 -25.97 1.98 6.47
CA ASN A 205 -24.65 2.28 5.91
C ASN A 205 -23.47 1.82 6.77
N TYR A 206 -23.74 1.09 7.86
CA TYR A 206 -22.76 0.58 8.80
C TYR A 206 -21.78 1.65 9.31
N ASP A 207 -22.20 2.91 9.33
CA ASP A 207 -21.33 4.03 9.70
C ASP A 207 -20.88 3.90 11.16
N LEU A 208 -21.74 3.40 12.04
CA LEU A 208 -21.37 3.01 13.40
C LEU A 208 -20.31 1.88 13.44
N MET A 209 -20.37 0.89 12.54
CA MET A 209 -19.35 -0.17 12.48
C MET A 209 -18.03 0.35 11.87
N LYS A 210 -18.06 1.37 11.00
CA LYS A 210 -16.86 2.07 10.53
C LYS A 210 -16.25 2.93 11.64
N GLU A 211 -17.08 3.64 12.40
CA GLU A 211 -16.68 4.40 13.58
C GLU A 211 -16.10 3.52 14.69
N LEU A 212 -16.61 2.28 14.83
CA LEU A 212 -16.12 1.27 15.77
C LEU A 212 -15.00 0.38 15.19
N GLY A 213 -14.62 0.54 13.92
CA GLY A 213 -13.54 -0.23 13.28
C GLY A 213 -13.83 -1.72 13.05
N LEU A 214 -15.10 -2.12 12.97
CA LEU A 214 -15.55 -3.52 12.93
C LEU A 214 -15.87 -4.06 11.53
N MET A 215 -15.71 -3.26 10.47
CA MET A 215 -15.85 -3.72 9.08
C MET A 215 -14.52 -3.82 8.35
N TYR A 216 -14.05 -5.05 8.20
CA TYR A 216 -12.93 -5.44 7.34
C TYR A 216 -13.50 -6.05 6.05
N THR A 217 -13.28 -5.44 4.89
CA THR A 217 -13.59 -6.08 3.60
C THR A 217 -12.46 -7.02 3.20
N ASP A 218 -12.86 -8.23 2.82
CA ASP A 218 -12.12 -9.47 2.59
C ASP A 218 -10.74 -9.44 1.88
N LYS A 219 -9.91 -10.38 2.37
CA LYS A 219 -8.67 -11.01 1.85
C LYS A 219 -7.37 -10.19 1.85
N ASP A 220 -6.54 -10.49 2.85
CA ASP A 220 -5.05 -10.41 2.90
C ASP A 220 -4.33 -9.12 2.48
N PHE A 221 -5.08 -8.09 2.07
CA PHE A 221 -4.58 -6.74 2.04
C PHE A 221 -4.74 -6.17 3.45
N ILE A 222 -3.71 -6.35 4.27
CA ILE A 222 -3.24 -5.20 5.04
C ILE A 222 -2.89 -4.15 3.99
N ARG A 223 -3.88 -3.39 3.48
CA ARG A 223 -3.61 -2.11 2.86
C ARG A 223 -3.02 -1.30 3.99
N LYS A 224 -1.70 -1.32 4.08
CA LYS A 224 -0.95 -0.25 4.71
C LYS A 224 -1.32 0.98 3.90
N VAL A 225 -2.39 1.63 4.30
CA VAL A 225 -2.77 2.90 3.71
C VAL A 225 -1.62 3.83 4.05
N ILE A 226 -0.82 4.11 3.03
CA ILE A 226 0.17 5.16 3.09
C ILE A 226 -0.52 6.46 2.73
N ILE A 227 -0.13 7.52 3.42
CA ILE A 227 -0.69 8.86 3.24
C ILE A 227 0.44 9.81 2.90
N ARG A 228 0.12 10.90 2.21
CA ARG A 228 1.04 11.99 1.95
C ARG A 228 0.77 13.11 2.95
N ILE A 229 1.79 13.51 3.69
CA ILE A 229 1.69 14.56 4.73
C ILE A 229 2.58 15.74 4.34
N GLY A 230 2.04 16.96 4.52
CA GLY A 230 2.77 18.20 4.29
C GLY A 230 2.93 18.57 2.81
N PRO A 231 3.47 19.77 2.52
CA PRO A 231 3.59 20.30 1.16
C PRO A 231 4.52 19.49 0.26
N LYS A 232 5.51 18.81 0.84
CA LYS A 232 6.44 17.92 0.11
C LYS A 232 5.89 16.51 -0.10
N GLY A 233 4.69 16.22 0.43
CA GLY A 233 3.99 14.96 0.22
C GLY A 233 4.69 13.74 0.83
N TYR A 234 5.27 13.90 2.02
CA TYR A 234 5.99 12.83 2.72
C TYR A 234 5.09 11.61 2.97
N VAL A 235 5.59 10.44 2.63
CA VAL A 235 4.84 9.19 2.73
C VAL A 235 4.96 8.64 4.15
N LEU A 236 3.85 8.49 4.86
CA LEU A 236 3.82 7.85 6.18
C LEU A 236 2.67 6.84 6.25
N HIS A 237 2.69 5.98 7.26
CA HIS A 237 1.58 5.08 7.54
C HIS A 237 0.36 5.87 8.04
N GLU A 238 -0.84 5.51 7.61
CA GLU A 238 -2.07 6.22 7.94
C GLU A 238 -2.28 6.40 9.45
N LYS A 239 -1.93 5.37 10.24
CA LYS A 239 -2.04 5.40 11.69
C LYS A 239 -1.24 6.54 12.34
N PHE A 240 -0.25 7.11 11.65
CA PHE A 240 0.49 8.27 12.13
C PHE A 240 -0.39 9.53 12.22
N LYS A 241 -1.52 9.62 11.48
CA LYS A 241 -2.46 10.77 11.55
C LYS A 241 -2.87 11.09 12.97
N SER A 242 -3.14 10.07 13.79
CA SER A 242 -3.62 10.25 15.17
C SER A 242 -2.56 10.85 16.09
N ALA A 243 -1.27 10.68 15.79
CA ALA A 243 -0.17 11.23 16.59
C ALA A 243 0.49 12.47 15.96
N ALA A 244 0.26 12.76 14.69
CA ALA A 244 0.96 13.83 13.97
C ALA A 244 0.84 15.18 14.68
N ALA A 245 -0.36 15.56 15.13
CA ALA A 245 -0.57 16.81 15.86
C ALA A 245 0.12 16.80 17.23
N ASN A 246 0.11 15.67 17.94
CA ASN A 246 0.74 15.54 19.26
C ASN A 246 2.26 15.61 19.14
N VAL A 247 2.85 14.96 18.14
CA VAL A 247 4.29 15.05 17.84
C VAL A 247 4.66 16.49 17.49
N TYR A 248 3.93 17.12 16.56
CA TYR A 248 4.24 18.47 16.10
C TYR A 248 4.14 19.54 17.21
N ASN A 249 3.22 19.36 18.16
CA ASN A 249 3.00 20.27 19.29
C ASN A 249 3.65 19.81 20.60
N MET A 250 4.40 18.70 20.60
CA MET A 250 5.03 18.15 21.80
C MET A 250 5.91 19.21 22.47
N GLU A 251 5.83 19.32 23.79
CA GLU A 251 6.75 20.15 24.55
C GLU A 251 8.16 19.55 24.47
N VAL A 252 9.08 20.35 23.92
CA VAL A 252 10.50 20.02 23.80
C VAL A 252 11.22 20.58 25.02
N ARG A 253 12.01 19.75 25.69
CA ARG A 253 12.87 20.14 26.81
C ARG A 253 14.26 20.39 26.25
N SER A 254 14.98 21.39 26.77
CA SER A 254 16.34 21.71 26.32
C SER A 254 17.35 20.55 26.49
N SER A 255 17.07 19.62 27.40
CA SER A 255 17.85 18.40 27.62
C SER A 255 17.40 17.19 26.80
N ASP A 256 16.41 17.34 25.90
CA ASP A 256 16.08 16.28 24.96
C ASP A 256 17.23 16.06 23.97
N VAL A 257 17.36 14.81 23.52
CA VAL A 257 18.34 14.41 22.53
C VAL A 257 17.64 13.63 21.43
N PHE A 258 17.62 14.21 20.23
CA PHE A 258 17.05 13.56 19.04
C PHE A 258 18.16 12.90 18.23
N VAL A 259 17.94 11.64 17.86
CA VAL A 259 18.71 10.97 16.80
C VAL A 259 17.76 10.75 15.61
N ALA A 260 17.99 11.52 14.55
CA ALA A 260 17.15 11.57 13.37
C ALA A 260 17.90 11.06 12.14
N SER A 261 17.19 10.46 11.19
CA SER A 261 17.77 10.04 9.91
C SER A 261 16.67 9.58 8.96
N PHE A 262 16.91 9.61 7.65
CA PHE A 262 16.18 8.71 6.78
C PHE A 262 16.48 7.25 7.20
N PRO A 263 15.50 6.33 7.20
CA PRO A 263 15.73 4.97 7.67
C PRO A 263 16.95 4.30 7.04
N ARG A 264 17.66 3.50 7.83
CA ARG A 264 18.83 2.70 7.38
C ARG A 264 20.09 3.50 7.03
N SER A 265 20.17 4.72 7.54
CA SER A 265 21.34 5.60 7.37
C SER A 265 22.35 5.55 8.53
N GLY A 266 22.21 4.63 9.50
CA GLY A 266 23.14 4.51 10.65
C GLY A 266 22.58 4.92 12.00
N THR A 267 21.26 5.00 12.13
CA THR A 267 20.53 5.43 13.34
C THR A 267 20.91 4.60 14.56
N THR A 268 20.83 3.27 14.50
CA THR A 268 21.13 2.39 15.64
C THR A 268 22.56 2.57 16.15
N TRP A 269 23.52 2.71 15.22
CA TRP A 269 24.92 2.94 15.55
C TRP A 269 25.12 4.28 16.26
N THR A 270 24.43 5.30 15.78
CA THR A 270 24.47 6.66 16.35
C THR A 270 23.74 6.74 17.68
N GLN A 271 22.61 6.06 17.83
CA GLN A 271 21.84 6.02 19.08
C GLN A 271 22.68 5.43 20.22
N ASP A 272 23.36 4.30 19.98
CA ASP A 272 24.19 3.67 21.01
C ASP A 272 25.40 4.53 21.36
N MET A 273 26.06 5.12 20.34
CA MET A 273 27.17 6.06 20.53
C MET A 273 26.77 7.29 21.35
N VAL A 274 25.68 7.97 20.96
CA VAL A 274 25.16 9.17 21.65
C VAL A 274 24.73 8.83 23.07
N TRP A 275 24.11 7.68 23.29
CA TRP A 275 23.66 7.29 24.61
C TRP A 275 24.84 7.01 25.56
N LEU A 276 25.88 6.32 25.08
CA LEU A 276 27.10 6.07 25.84
C LEU A 276 27.85 7.38 26.16
N ILE A 277 28.00 8.27 25.18
CA ILE A 277 28.59 9.60 25.39
C ILE A 277 27.79 10.42 26.42
N MET A 278 26.46 10.38 26.37
CA MET A 278 25.65 11.12 27.32
C MET A 278 25.61 10.48 28.72
N SER A 279 25.88 9.17 28.81
CA SER A 279 25.86 8.39 30.05
C SER A 279 27.27 8.11 30.58
N ASP A 280 28.24 8.97 30.27
CA ASP A 280 29.61 8.88 30.78
C ASP A 280 30.28 7.52 30.54
N LEU A 281 30.02 6.93 29.37
CA LEU A 281 30.53 5.63 28.93
C LEU A 281 30.14 4.46 29.85
N ASP A 282 28.94 4.49 30.42
CA ASP A 282 28.36 3.39 31.20
C ASP A 282 27.95 2.20 30.30
N TYR A 283 28.94 1.37 29.95
CA TYR A 283 28.77 0.19 29.11
C TYR A 283 27.89 -0.88 29.77
N GLU A 284 27.95 -1.03 31.10
CA GLU A 284 27.16 -2.01 31.83
C GLU A 284 25.67 -1.72 31.67
N ARG A 285 25.28 -0.46 31.88
CA ARG A 285 23.90 -0.03 31.69
C ARG A 285 23.47 -0.09 30.22
N ALA A 286 24.35 0.21 29.27
CA ALA A 286 24.05 0.08 27.84
C ALA A 286 23.78 -1.36 27.38
N LEU A 287 24.42 -2.35 28.02
CA LEU A 287 24.20 -3.78 27.73
C LEU A 287 22.91 -4.30 28.36
N ASN A 288 22.54 -3.81 29.55
CA ASN A 288 21.38 -4.30 30.29
C ASN A 288 20.05 -3.65 29.89
N ILE A 289 20.07 -2.46 29.26
CA ILE A 289 18.85 -1.77 28.81
C ILE A 289 18.75 -1.79 27.28
N PRO A 290 17.76 -2.49 26.70
CA PRO A 290 17.57 -2.53 25.25
C PRO A 290 17.41 -1.14 24.64
N LEU A 291 17.87 -0.95 23.41
CA LEU A 291 17.79 0.36 22.74
C LEU A 291 16.35 0.84 22.54
N THR A 292 15.38 -0.07 22.47
CA THR A 292 13.94 0.22 22.40
C THR A 292 13.38 0.83 23.68
N GLU A 293 14.01 0.58 24.82
CA GLU A 293 13.68 1.23 26.10
C GLU A 293 14.51 2.50 26.29
N ARG A 294 15.77 2.51 25.84
CA ARG A 294 16.64 3.69 25.91
C ARG A 294 16.13 4.86 25.06
N TYR A 295 15.44 4.60 23.94
CA TYR A 295 14.92 5.62 23.04
C TYR A 295 13.44 5.45 22.74
N ALA A 296 12.66 6.51 22.93
CA ALA A 296 11.29 6.56 22.42
C ALA A 296 11.32 6.79 20.89
N PHE A 297 10.63 5.94 20.13
CA PHE A 297 10.59 6.02 18.66
C PHE A 297 9.24 6.59 18.19
N PHE A 298 9.25 7.85 17.75
CA PHE A 298 8.05 8.66 17.45
C PHE A 298 6.97 7.93 16.64
N GLU A 299 7.34 7.33 15.52
CA GLU A 299 6.38 6.79 14.56
C GLU A 299 6.34 5.26 14.51
N PHE A 300 7.07 4.55 15.38
CA PHE A 300 7.15 3.08 15.29
C PHE A 300 5.80 2.40 15.45
N PHE A 301 4.99 2.85 16.43
CA PHE A 301 3.63 2.36 16.67
C PHE A 301 2.72 2.44 15.43
N SER A 302 3.01 3.39 14.52
CA SER A 302 2.20 3.62 13.33
C SER A 302 2.49 2.64 12.19
N SER A 303 3.59 1.89 12.29
CA SER A 303 4.03 0.95 11.25
C SER A 303 3.19 -0.33 11.18
N PHE A 304 2.32 -0.55 12.18
CA PHE A 304 1.52 -1.76 12.36
C PHE A 304 0.07 -1.41 12.75
N ASP A 305 -0.89 -2.11 12.16
CA ASP A 305 -2.31 -1.99 12.52
C ASP A 305 -2.65 -2.72 13.83
N ASP A 306 -3.84 -2.45 14.37
CA ASP A 306 -4.28 -3.06 15.62
C ASP A 306 -4.59 -4.56 15.49
N GLY A 307 -4.85 -5.06 14.28
CA GLY A 307 -4.96 -6.50 14.02
C GLY A 307 -3.62 -7.21 14.24
N ILE A 308 -2.51 -6.62 13.81
CA ILE A 308 -1.16 -7.12 14.12
C ILE A 308 -0.91 -7.10 15.63
N LYS A 309 -1.28 -6.01 16.31
CA LYS A 309 -1.16 -5.92 17.78
C LYS A 309 -1.84 -7.10 18.47
N MET A 310 -3.10 -7.38 18.11
CA MET A 310 -3.87 -8.47 18.70
C MET A 310 -3.25 -9.83 18.42
N LYS A 311 -2.76 -10.07 17.20
CA LYS A 311 -2.05 -11.32 16.85
C LYS A 311 -0.79 -11.53 17.70
N LEU A 312 -0.01 -10.47 17.91
CA LEU A 312 1.20 -10.55 18.72
C LEU A 312 0.90 -10.75 20.21
N LEU A 313 -0.13 -10.09 20.73
CA LEU A 313 -0.57 -10.29 22.12
C LEU A 313 -1.06 -11.73 22.34
N ASP A 314 -1.84 -12.29 21.42
CA ASP A 314 -2.31 -13.68 21.52
C ASP A 314 -1.16 -14.69 21.41
N ALA A 315 -0.22 -14.48 20.47
CA ALA A 315 0.95 -15.34 20.30
C ALA A 315 1.92 -15.33 21.50
N ASN A 316 1.87 -14.29 22.33
CA ASN A 316 2.72 -14.13 23.51
C ASN A 316 1.91 -14.08 24.83
N LYS A 317 0.67 -14.61 24.83
CA LYS A 317 -0.28 -14.47 25.95
C LYS A 317 0.21 -15.05 27.29
N ASP A 318 1.15 -15.98 27.24
CA ASP A 318 1.70 -16.68 28.41
C ASP A 318 3.01 -16.03 28.93
N ASP A 319 3.47 -14.93 28.34
CA ASP A 319 4.71 -14.22 28.72
C ASP A 319 4.43 -12.74 29.03
N GLU A 320 4.24 -12.42 30.31
CA GLU A 320 3.89 -11.08 30.77
C GLU A 320 4.93 -10.01 30.38
N ALA A 321 6.21 -10.37 30.34
CA ALA A 321 7.28 -9.45 29.97
C ALA A 321 7.13 -9.07 28.49
N LYS A 322 6.92 -10.05 27.60
CA LYS A 322 6.68 -9.80 26.18
C LYS A 322 5.39 -9.02 25.92
N LEU A 323 4.33 -9.31 26.68
CA LEU A 323 3.07 -8.55 26.59
C LEU A 323 3.26 -7.07 26.93
N LYS A 324 4.09 -6.76 27.93
CA LYS A 324 4.44 -5.38 28.30
C LYS A 324 5.18 -4.67 27.16
N GLU A 325 6.17 -5.33 26.57
CA GLU A 325 6.94 -4.78 25.43
C GLU A 325 6.06 -4.53 24.20
N ILE A 326 5.17 -5.46 23.85
CA ILE A 326 4.22 -5.28 22.74
C ILE A 326 3.32 -4.07 23.01
N LYS A 327 2.78 -3.94 24.23
CA LYS A 327 1.94 -2.79 24.58
C LYS A 327 2.71 -1.47 24.47
N LEU A 328 3.99 -1.46 24.85
CA LEU A 328 4.85 -0.28 24.77
C LEU A 328 5.15 0.10 23.31
N ILE A 329 5.47 -0.87 22.44
CA ILE A 329 5.72 -0.66 21.00
C ILE A 329 4.53 -0.01 20.30
N PHE A 330 3.30 -0.39 20.68
CA PHE A 330 2.08 0.14 20.10
C PHE A 330 1.58 1.43 20.77
N LYS A 331 2.27 1.95 21.79
CA LYS A 331 1.93 3.21 22.45
C LYS A 331 2.56 4.40 21.71
N PRO A 332 1.82 5.49 21.46
CA PRO A 332 2.41 6.71 20.91
C PRO A 332 3.57 7.21 21.79
N ALA A 333 4.71 7.52 21.16
CA ALA A 333 5.90 7.93 21.89
C ALA A 333 5.70 9.20 22.71
N THR A 334 4.83 10.12 22.28
CA THR A 334 4.51 11.35 23.03
C THR A 334 3.95 11.02 24.41
N GLU A 335 3.10 10.00 24.54
CA GLU A 335 2.55 9.56 25.83
C GLU A 335 3.58 8.85 26.72
N ILE A 336 4.66 8.30 26.13
CA ILE A 336 5.79 7.74 26.88
C ILE A 336 6.64 8.91 27.42
N LEU A 337 6.89 9.90 26.57
CA LEU A 337 7.78 11.02 26.85
C LEU A 337 7.23 12.04 27.86
N GLU A 338 5.91 12.09 28.07
CA GLU A 338 5.27 12.94 29.09
C GLU A 338 5.79 12.60 30.50
N THR A 339 5.88 11.32 30.83
CA THR A 339 6.31 10.83 32.15
C THR A 339 7.79 10.43 32.20
N THR A 340 8.49 10.44 31.07
CA THR A 340 9.92 10.10 31.02
C THR A 340 10.76 11.23 31.66
N PRO A 341 11.61 10.93 32.66
CA PRO A 341 12.54 11.91 33.24
C PRO A 341 13.55 12.44 32.21
N SER A 342 14.03 13.66 32.41
CA SER A 342 15.11 14.22 31.59
C SER A 342 16.48 13.64 31.96
N PRO A 343 17.44 13.54 31.01
CA PRO A 343 17.27 13.82 29.57
C PRO A 343 16.48 12.72 28.86
N ARG A 344 15.62 13.13 27.91
CA ARG A 344 14.86 12.18 27.09
C ARG A 344 15.61 11.90 25.79
N PHE A 345 15.77 10.62 25.46
CA PHE A 345 16.38 10.18 24.21
C PHE A 345 15.30 9.78 23.21
N ILE A 346 15.31 10.40 22.04
CA ILE A 346 14.24 10.31 21.06
C ILE A 346 14.82 9.88 19.72
N LYS A 347 14.27 8.81 19.17
CA LYS A 347 14.60 8.31 17.83
C LYS A 347 13.48 8.72 16.87
N THR A 348 13.84 9.16 15.68
CA THR A 348 12.83 9.36 14.64
C THR A 348 13.40 9.22 13.22
N HIS A 349 12.53 8.83 12.30
CA HIS A 349 12.71 8.90 10.86
C HIS A 349 11.78 9.95 10.23
N LEU A 350 11.15 10.81 11.03
CA LEU A 350 10.39 11.93 10.51
C LEU A 350 11.34 13.00 9.93
N PRO A 351 10.97 13.63 8.81
CA PRO A 351 11.65 14.84 8.36
C PRO A 351 11.43 15.97 9.38
N LEU A 352 12.34 16.94 9.43
CA LEU A 352 12.30 18.03 10.42
C LEU A 352 10.97 18.80 10.40
N SER A 353 10.37 18.98 9.23
CA SER A 353 9.06 19.63 9.07
C SER A 353 7.88 18.89 9.73
N LEU A 354 8.05 17.63 10.09
CA LEU A 354 7.04 16.82 10.81
C LEU A 354 7.43 16.51 12.26
N MET A 355 8.62 16.93 12.70
CA MET A 355 9.06 16.87 14.09
C MET A 355 8.40 17.99 14.93
N PRO A 356 8.53 17.98 16.28
CA PRO A 356 8.06 19.09 17.10
C PRO A 356 8.56 20.44 16.58
N ARG A 357 7.70 21.47 16.51
CA ARG A 357 8.08 22.81 15.99
C ARG A 357 9.34 23.40 16.64
N LYS A 358 9.54 23.06 17.91
CA LYS A 358 10.64 23.53 18.76
C LYS A 358 11.77 22.49 18.87
N ALA A 359 11.86 21.50 17.98
CA ALA A 359 12.85 20.42 18.08
C ALA A 359 14.30 20.94 18.19
N LEU A 360 14.63 22.05 17.53
CA LEU A 360 15.94 22.70 17.58
C LEU A 360 16.21 23.52 18.86
N GLU A 361 15.24 23.66 19.77
CA GLU A 361 15.50 24.10 21.16
C GLU A 361 16.27 23.02 21.95
N ALA A 362 16.27 21.77 21.46
CA ALA A 362 17.05 20.64 21.93
C ALA A 362 18.09 20.20 20.88
N LYS A 363 18.99 19.28 21.25
CA LYS A 363 20.05 18.79 20.36
C LYS A 363 19.55 17.69 19.43
N ILE A 364 19.87 17.81 18.13
CA ILE A 364 19.56 16.84 17.09
C ILE A 364 20.86 16.34 16.45
N VAL A 365 21.08 15.02 16.46
CA VAL A 365 22.10 14.36 15.66
C VAL A 365 21.41 13.72 14.45
N TYR A 366 21.67 14.25 13.25
CA TYR A 366 21.12 13.76 12.00
C TYR A 366 22.18 12.95 11.23
N VAL A 367 21.79 11.79 10.70
CA VAL A 367 22.69 10.94 9.91
C VAL A 367 22.14 10.71 8.51
N ALA A 368 22.92 11.09 7.50
CA ALA A 368 22.69 10.78 6.09
C ALA A 368 23.61 9.64 5.63
N ARG A 369 23.27 9.01 4.51
CA ARG A 369 24.02 7.90 3.90
C ARG A 369 23.79 7.91 2.40
N ASP A 370 24.74 7.42 1.59
CA ASP A 370 24.50 7.23 0.15
C ASP A 370 23.10 6.63 -0.11
N PRO A 371 22.24 7.32 -0.88
CA PRO A 371 20.86 6.89 -1.09
C PRO A 371 20.77 5.46 -1.61
N ARG A 372 21.68 5.05 -2.50
CA ARG A 372 21.64 3.72 -3.12
C ARG A 372 21.83 2.62 -2.07
N ASP A 373 22.79 2.81 -1.16
CA ASP A 373 23.03 1.87 -0.06
C ASP A 373 21.92 1.92 1.01
N ALA A 374 21.38 3.11 1.29
CA ALA A 374 20.26 3.28 2.22
C ALA A 374 19.01 2.53 1.71
N ILE A 375 18.71 2.64 0.41
CA ILE A 375 17.57 1.99 -0.25
C ILE A 375 17.73 0.47 -0.27
N VAL A 376 18.91 -0.06 -0.61
CA VAL A 376 19.19 -1.49 -0.53
C VAL A 376 19.00 -1.99 0.90
N SER A 377 19.52 -1.25 1.89
CA SER A 377 19.35 -1.60 3.29
C SER A 377 17.88 -1.55 3.75
N LEU A 378 17.08 -0.65 3.18
CA LEU A 378 15.64 -0.54 3.45
C LEU A 378 14.87 -1.71 2.84
N TYR A 379 15.17 -2.08 1.60
CA TYR A 379 14.63 -3.28 0.96
C TYR A 379 14.80 -4.52 1.84
N HIS A 380 16.02 -4.76 2.34
CA HIS A 380 16.28 -5.89 3.24
C HIS A 380 15.54 -5.78 4.58
N LEU A 381 15.44 -4.58 5.16
CA LEU A 381 14.67 -4.40 6.40
C LEU A 381 13.21 -4.75 6.17
N VAL A 382 12.59 -4.19 5.13
CA VAL A 382 11.18 -4.39 4.81
C VAL A 382 10.88 -5.88 4.60
N ASN A 383 11.74 -6.59 3.86
CA ASN A 383 11.60 -8.04 3.64
C ASN A 383 11.98 -8.91 4.85
N SER A 384 12.67 -8.35 5.85
CA SER A 384 12.94 -9.06 7.12
C SER A 384 11.76 -9.02 8.10
N MET A 385 10.86 -8.06 7.96
CA MET A 385 9.74 -7.85 8.87
C MET A 385 8.51 -8.62 8.39
N ARG A 386 7.96 -9.49 9.24
CA ARG A 386 6.83 -10.39 8.93
C ARG A 386 5.59 -9.66 8.44
N PHE A 387 5.41 -8.43 8.90
CA PHE A 387 4.24 -7.61 8.58
C PHE A 387 4.59 -6.43 7.67
N MET A 388 5.81 -6.35 7.13
CA MET A 388 6.19 -5.33 6.14
C MET A 388 6.65 -5.90 4.81
N ASN A 389 6.88 -7.23 4.72
CA ASN A 389 7.37 -7.89 3.52
C ASN A 389 6.56 -7.49 2.29
N LEU A 390 7.27 -6.99 1.26
CA LEU A 390 6.66 -6.55 0.02
C LEU A 390 6.58 -7.68 -1.02
N GLU A 391 7.23 -8.84 -0.77
CA GLU A 391 7.37 -9.98 -1.70
C GLU A 391 7.89 -9.62 -3.12
N HIS A 392 8.28 -8.38 -3.34
CA HIS A 392 8.81 -7.87 -4.60
C HIS A 392 10.32 -8.05 -4.70
N ASP A 393 10.83 -8.18 -5.92
CA ASP A 393 12.27 -8.09 -6.17
C ASP A 393 12.80 -6.66 -5.93
N PHE A 394 14.13 -6.51 -5.94
CA PHE A 394 14.75 -5.22 -5.67
C PHE A 394 14.43 -4.18 -6.75
N LYS A 395 14.28 -4.57 -8.02
CA LYS A 395 13.99 -3.66 -9.13
C LYS A 395 12.60 -3.04 -8.98
N ALA A 396 11.59 -3.83 -8.62
CA ALA A 396 10.26 -3.33 -8.29
C ALA A 396 10.28 -2.42 -7.05
N PHE A 397 11.05 -2.77 -6.01
CA PHE A 397 11.21 -1.91 -4.85
C PHE A 397 11.82 -0.54 -5.22
N TRP A 398 12.91 -0.55 -5.99
CA TRP A 398 13.55 0.67 -6.51
C TRP A 398 12.57 1.54 -7.32
N ASN A 399 11.82 0.95 -8.25
CA ASN A 399 10.83 1.66 -9.07
C ASN A 399 9.77 2.39 -8.25
N THR A 400 9.35 1.81 -7.12
CA THR A 400 8.41 2.48 -6.21
C THR A 400 9.09 3.53 -5.33
N PHE A 401 10.36 3.32 -4.98
CA PHE A 401 11.12 4.25 -4.16
C PHE A 401 11.37 5.58 -4.88
N VAL A 402 11.88 5.54 -6.12
CA VAL A 402 12.17 6.76 -6.91
C VAL A 402 10.90 7.56 -7.25
N LYS A 403 9.74 6.91 -7.26
CA LYS A 403 8.41 7.53 -7.42
C LYS A 403 7.82 8.08 -6.12
N ASN A 404 8.60 8.09 -5.03
CA ASN A 404 8.17 8.53 -3.71
C ASN A 404 6.91 7.79 -3.23
N LEU A 405 6.91 6.46 -3.33
CA LEU A 405 5.82 5.57 -2.88
C LEU A 405 6.21 4.70 -1.68
N GLN A 406 7.42 4.87 -1.16
CA GLN A 406 7.91 4.16 0.03
C GLN A 406 7.82 5.05 1.28
N PRO A 407 7.60 4.51 2.47
CA PRO A 407 7.57 5.29 3.71
C PRO A 407 8.80 6.21 3.85
N TRP A 408 8.58 7.37 4.45
CA TRP A 408 9.50 8.49 4.67
C TRP A 408 10.02 9.22 3.41
N THR A 409 9.71 8.74 2.20
CA THR A 409 10.06 9.45 0.95
C THR A 409 9.21 10.72 0.78
N PRO A 410 9.71 11.78 0.09
CA PRO A 410 10.92 11.81 -0.76
C PRO A 410 12.25 11.84 0.00
N TYR A 411 13.19 10.98 -0.40
CA TYR A 411 14.49 10.82 0.27
C TYR A 411 15.32 12.11 0.31
N PHE A 412 15.46 12.78 -0.84
CA PHE A 412 16.32 13.96 -0.92
C PHE A 412 15.72 15.16 -0.17
N ASP A 413 14.41 15.37 -0.23
CA ASP A 413 13.76 16.39 0.58
C ASP A 413 13.98 16.17 2.07
N HIS A 414 13.90 14.91 2.52
CA HIS A 414 14.15 14.54 3.90
C HIS A 414 15.59 14.90 4.33
N VAL A 415 16.59 14.57 3.51
CA VAL A 415 18.00 14.89 3.81
C VAL A 415 18.26 16.40 3.70
N LYS A 416 17.71 17.07 2.70
CA LYS A 416 17.88 18.52 2.48
C LYS A 416 17.35 19.35 3.64
N GLU A 417 16.23 18.98 4.25
CA GLU A 417 15.73 19.69 5.43
C GLU A 417 16.74 19.71 6.58
N ALA A 418 17.37 18.58 6.87
CA ALA A 418 18.42 18.52 7.88
C ALA A 418 19.70 19.23 7.43
N TRP A 419 20.05 19.11 6.14
CA TRP A 419 21.22 19.75 5.56
C TRP A 419 21.15 21.29 5.61
N GLU A 420 19.97 21.86 5.39
CA GLU A 420 19.71 23.31 5.51
C GLU A 420 19.85 23.83 6.95
N LYS A 421 19.76 22.94 7.94
CA LYS A 421 19.92 23.26 9.36
C LYS A 421 21.27 22.86 9.92
N ARG A 422 22.20 22.33 9.11
CA ARG A 422 23.49 21.77 9.56
C ARG A 422 24.37 22.74 10.36
N ASP A 423 24.24 24.04 10.10
CA ASP A 423 25.03 25.09 10.76
C ASP A 423 24.36 25.61 12.05
N HIS A 424 23.16 25.12 12.38
CA HIS A 424 22.49 25.45 13.63
C HIS A 424 23.26 24.84 14.83
N PRO A 425 23.48 25.56 15.94
CA PRO A 425 24.30 25.08 17.07
C PRO A 425 23.76 23.82 17.77
N ASN A 426 22.48 23.52 17.58
CA ASN A 426 21.81 22.32 18.08
C ASN A 426 21.55 21.26 16.99
N MET A 427 22.15 21.38 15.81
CA MET A 427 22.14 20.35 14.78
C MET A 427 23.55 19.83 14.56
N LEU A 428 23.72 18.51 14.61
CA LEU A 428 24.93 17.84 14.17
C LEU A 428 24.60 16.94 12.99
N PHE A 429 25.07 17.31 11.80
CA PHE A 429 24.90 16.52 10.59
C PHE A 429 26.11 15.61 10.36
N LEU A 430 25.85 14.31 10.18
CA LEU A 430 26.85 13.26 9.97
C LEU A 430 26.54 12.47 8.70
N PHE A 431 27.59 11.88 8.11
CA PHE A 431 27.45 10.85 7.07
C PHE A 431 27.84 9.49 7.64
N TYR A 432 27.08 8.46 7.28
CA TYR A 432 27.40 7.06 7.59
C TYR A 432 28.80 6.67 7.07
N GLU A 433 29.17 7.20 5.90
CA GLU A 433 30.45 6.96 5.26
C GLU A 433 31.62 7.49 6.12
N ASP A 434 31.45 8.64 6.77
CA ASP A 434 32.46 9.20 7.68
C ASP A 434 32.62 8.33 8.94
N MET A 435 31.50 7.86 9.51
CA MET A 435 31.52 6.93 10.65
C MET A 435 32.27 5.65 10.31
N ARG A 436 32.13 5.16 9.07
CA ARG A 436 32.85 3.97 8.59
C ARG A 436 34.33 4.23 8.32
N LYS A 437 34.66 5.43 7.83
CA LYS A 437 36.01 5.82 7.43
C LYS A 437 36.89 6.18 8.62
N ASP A 438 36.38 6.97 9.55
CA ASP A 438 37.12 7.49 10.71
C ASP A 438 36.17 7.65 11.91
N LEU A 439 35.83 6.53 12.54
CA LEU A 439 34.97 6.49 13.72
C LEU A 439 35.51 7.33 14.88
N PRO A 440 36.82 7.30 15.24
CA PRO A 440 37.36 8.14 16.30
C PRO A 440 37.12 9.63 16.08
N SER A 441 37.31 10.14 14.85
CA SER A 441 37.02 11.54 14.52
C SER A 441 35.54 11.88 14.72
N VAL A 442 34.62 11.00 14.30
CA VAL A 442 33.19 11.20 14.52
C VAL A 442 32.82 11.16 16.01
N VAL A 443 33.40 10.24 16.79
CA VAL A 443 33.20 10.18 18.25
C VAL A 443 33.62 11.49 18.92
N ARG A 444 34.76 12.07 18.53
CA ARG A 444 35.19 13.38 19.05
C ARG A 444 34.21 14.48 18.68
N ARG A 445 33.76 14.55 17.42
CA ARG A 445 32.74 15.52 16.97
C ARG A 445 31.44 15.44 17.77
N ILE A 446 30.93 14.23 18.03
CA ILE A 446 29.72 14.04 18.85
C ILE A 446 29.98 14.44 20.31
N SER A 447 31.12 14.05 20.86
CA SER A 447 31.51 14.41 22.24
C SER A 447 31.56 15.93 22.41
N ASP A 448 32.22 16.64 21.50
CA ASP A 448 32.31 18.11 21.48
C ASP A 448 30.91 18.74 21.36
N PHE A 449 30.06 18.20 20.49
CA PHE A 449 28.69 18.68 20.31
C PHE A 449 27.85 18.59 21.59
N PHE A 450 28.09 17.58 22.44
CA PHE A 450 27.45 17.44 23.74
C PHE A 450 28.26 18.05 24.90
N GLY A 451 29.41 18.67 24.62
CA GLY A 451 30.29 19.24 25.65
C GLY A 451 30.93 18.20 26.56
N LYS A 452 31.06 16.94 26.10
CA LYS A 452 31.72 15.84 26.80
C LYS A 452 33.18 15.76 26.37
N LYS A 453 34.07 15.38 27.30
CA LYS A 453 35.50 15.18 27.04
C LYS A 453 35.90 13.79 27.46
N TYR A 454 36.55 13.08 26.57
CA TYR A 454 37.10 11.75 26.79
C TYR A 454 38.55 11.72 26.35
N ASN A 455 39.35 10.92 27.04
CA ASN A 455 40.74 10.67 26.65
C ASN A 455 40.79 9.67 25.48
N GLU A 456 41.98 9.48 24.91
CA GLU A 456 42.17 8.62 23.74
C GLU A 456 41.90 7.13 24.02
N GLU A 457 42.13 6.65 25.23
CA GLU A 457 41.82 5.27 25.62
C GLU A 457 40.31 5.04 25.69
N GLU A 458 39.58 6.00 26.26
CA GLU A 458 38.12 5.98 26.33
C GLU A 458 37.48 6.04 24.94
N ILE A 459 37.99 6.90 24.06
CA ILE A 459 37.55 6.99 22.66
C ILE A 459 37.83 5.67 21.93
N ALA A 460 39.03 5.09 22.10
CA ALA A 460 39.39 3.82 21.49
C ALA A 460 38.48 2.69 21.96
N ARG A 461 38.18 2.62 23.26
CA ARG A 461 37.26 1.63 23.84
C ARG A 461 35.83 1.79 23.31
N LEU A 462 35.34 3.02 23.18
CA LEU A 462 34.04 3.27 22.58
C LEU A 462 34.01 2.83 21.11
N CYS A 463 35.08 3.12 20.35
CA CYS A 463 35.19 2.68 18.96
C CYS A 463 35.21 1.15 18.82
N ASP A 464 35.88 0.44 19.73
CA ASP A 464 35.89 -1.02 19.77
C ASP A 464 34.51 -1.61 20.06
N HIS A 465 33.80 -1.08 21.06
CA HIS A 465 32.40 -1.44 21.36
C HIS A 465 31.49 -1.25 20.14
N LEU A 466 31.68 -0.15 19.43
CA LEU A 466 30.92 0.23 18.25
C LEU A 466 31.40 -0.42 16.95
N SER A 467 32.43 -1.27 16.99
CA SER A 467 32.91 -2.00 15.82
C SER A 467 31.82 -2.95 15.29
N PHE A 468 31.79 -3.18 13.97
CA PHE A 468 30.70 -3.95 13.35
C PHE A 468 30.50 -5.34 13.97
N ASP A 469 31.59 -6.05 14.24
CA ASP A 469 31.55 -7.42 14.76
C ASP A 469 31.05 -7.47 16.21
N ASN A 470 31.45 -6.51 17.05
CA ASN A 470 30.95 -6.38 18.42
C ASN A 470 29.49 -5.92 18.42
N PHE A 471 29.17 -4.89 17.62
CA PHE A 471 27.84 -4.32 17.52
C PHE A 471 26.80 -5.32 16.99
N LYS A 472 27.18 -6.20 16.05
CA LYS A 472 26.30 -7.26 15.53
C LYS A 472 25.94 -8.30 16.61
N LYS A 473 26.85 -8.59 17.54
CA LYS A 473 26.66 -9.56 18.63
C LYS A 473 25.95 -8.98 19.85
N ASN A 474 25.88 -7.66 19.95
CA ASN A 474 25.27 -6.99 21.10
C ASN A 474 23.73 -7.10 21.05
N THR A 475 23.18 -7.90 21.96
CA THR A 475 21.74 -8.17 22.10
C THR A 475 20.92 -6.92 22.46
N SER A 476 21.54 -5.89 23.05
CA SER A 476 20.83 -4.65 23.38
C SER A 476 20.52 -3.77 22.16
N VAL A 477 21.13 -4.06 20.99
CA VAL A 477 20.99 -3.26 19.75
C VAL A 477 20.69 -4.07 18.49
N ASN A 478 20.82 -5.40 18.51
CA ASN A 478 20.69 -6.25 17.32
C ASN A 478 19.24 -6.65 16.94
N PHE A 479 18.24 -6.15 17.67
CA PHE A 479 16.80 -6.40 17.48
C PHE A 479 16.34 -7.82 17.81
N ASP A 480 17.06 -8.58 18.64
CA ASP A 480 16.63 -9.92 19.05
C ASP A 480 15.27 -9.90 19.78
N LEU A 481 15.02 -8.90 20.64
CA LEU A 481 13.69 -8.70 21.24
C LEU A 481 12.58 -8.59 20.18
N ILE A 482 12.81 -7.85 19.10
CA ILE A 482 11.81 -7.68 18.02
C ILE A 482 11.56 -9.00 17.27
N LYS A 483 12.58 -9.88 17.17
CA LYS A 483 12.42 -11.24 16.64
C LYS A 483 11.63 -12.12 17.59
N GLU A 484 11.99 -12.12 18.88
CA GLU A 484 11.34 -12.92 19.92
C GLU A 484 9.87 -12.56 20.12
N LEU A 485 9.51 -11.29 19.94
CA LEU A 485 8.13 -10.83 19.96
C LEU A 485 7.34 -11.24 18.71
N GLY A 486 8.02 -11.63 17.63
CA GLY A 486 7.40 -12.11 16.39
C GLY A 486 7.15 -11.04 15.33
N PHE A 487 7.84 -9.89 15.36
CA PHE A 487 7.75 -8.87 14.31
C PHE A 487 8.67 -9.16 13.11
N MET A 488 9.82 -9.80 13.35
CA MET A 488 10.85 -10.10 12.36
C MET A 488 10.95 -11.62 12.15
N TYR A 489 11.34 -12.05 10.94
CA TYR A 489 11.65 -13.45 10.69
C TYR A 489 12.91 -13.88 11.45
N ALA A 490 12.89 -15.06 12.06
CA ALA A 490 13.96 -15.54 12.93
C ALA A 490 15.30 -15.74 12.19
N ASP A 491 15.26 -16.06 10.90
CA ASP A 491 16.42 -16.30 10.03
C ASP A 491 17.03 -15.02 9.42
N LYS A 492 16.49 -13.84 9.77
CA LYS A 492 16.94 -12.55 9.22
C LYS A 492 17.71 -11.74 10.25
N ASP A 493 18.75 -11.06 9.78
CA ASP A 493 19.58 -10.18 10.61
C ASP A 493 19.25 -8.70 10.39
N PHE A 494 19.04 -7.96 11.47
CA PHE A 494 18.88 -6.49 11.41
C PHE A 494 20.19 -5.77 11.09
N ILE A 495 21.31 -6.24 11.67
CA ILE A 495 22.67 -5.78 11.40
C ILE A 495 23.30 -6.71 10.34
N ARG A 496 23.28 -6.28 9.08
CA ARG A 496 23.50 -7.16 7.92
C ARG A 496 24.97 -7.24 7.45
N LYS A 497 25.46 -6.18 6.78
CA LYS A 497 26.80 -6.16 6.14
C LYS A 497 27.72 -5.02 6.62
N GLY A 498 27.19 -3.89 7.09
CA GLY A 498 28.01 -2.77 7.61
C GLY A 498 28.99 -2.14 6.62
N LYS A 499 28.71 -2.21 5.30
CA LYS A 499 29.60 -1.73 4.22
C LYS A 499 28.96 -0.58 3.44
N SER A 500 29.80 0.23 2.80
CA SER A 500 29.44 1.21 1.78
C SER A 500 29.78 0.68 0.38
N GLY A 501 29.05 1.10 -0.64
CA GLY A 501 29.17 0.64 -2.03
C GLY A 501 28.53 -0.73 -2.30
N GLY A 502 27.79 -1.29 -1.35
CA GLY A 502 27.15 -2.60 -1.49
C GLY A 502 25.95 -2.59 -2.45
N TRP A 503 25.48 -1.41 -2.83
CA TRP A 503 24.45 -1.23 -3.83
C TRP A 503 24.83 -1.76 -5.21
N ARG A 504 26.11 -1.81 -5.56
CA ARG A 504 26.59 -2.32 -6.86
C ARG A 504 26.21 -3.79 -7.11
N ASP A 505 25.95 -4.56 -6.04
CA ASP A 505 25.48 -5.95 -6.12
C ASP A 505 23.98 -6.06 -6.53
N TYR A 506 23.24 -4.95 -6.52
CA TYR A 506 21.77 -4.93 -6.67
C TYR A 506 21.29 -4.12 -7.87
N PHE A 507 22.07 -3.16 -8.35
CA PHE A 507 21.70 -2.29 -9.47
C PHE A 507 22.28 -2.88 -10.76
N ASP A 508 21.39 -3.17 -11.72
CA ASP A 508 21.81 -3.42 -13.11
C ASP A 508 22.23 -2.10 -13.78
N GLU A 509 22.67 -2.16 -15.05
CA GLU A 509 23.14 -0.97 -15.78
C GLU A 509 22.05 0.10 -15.94
N GLU A 510 20.80 -0.33 -16.16
CA GLU A 510 19.64 0.56 -16.31
C GLU A 510 19.32 1.28 -15.00
N MET A 511 19.22 0.53 -13.90
CA MET A 511 18.99 1.07 -12.56
C MET A 511 20.14 1.98 -12.12
N THR A 512 21.38 1.65 -12.49
CA THR A 512 22.55 2.49 -12.19
C THR A 512 22.43 3.84 -12.90
N ALA A 513 22.12 3.85 -14.20
CA ALA A 513 21.92 5.08 -14.96
C ALA A 513 20.73 5.91 -14.44
N GLU A 514 19.62 5.26 -14.08
CA GLU A 514 18.46 5.92 -13.46
C GLU A 514 18.83 6.53 -12.10
N ALA A 515 19.56 5.78 -11.27
CA ALA A 515 20.00 6.26 -9.96
C ALA A 515 20.93 7.46 -10.08
N ASP A 516 21.90 7.42 -10.99
CA ASP A 516 22.84 8.52 -11.19
C ASP A 516 22.11 9.77 -11.67
N LYS A 517 21.18 9.66 -12.62
CA LYS A 517 20.32 10.77 -13.06
C LYS A 517 19.45 11.31 -11.93
N TRP A 518 18.78 10.43 -11.17
CA TRP A 518 17.93 10.81 -10.05
C TRP A 518 18.73 11.54 -8.95
N ILE A 519 19.95 11.09 -8.65
CA ILE A 519 20.86 11.75 -7.71
C ILE A 519 21.30 13.12 -8.25
N GLU A 520 21.74 13.19 -9.50
CA GLU A 520 22.19 14.42 -10.14
C GLU A 520 21.09 15.49 -10.14
N GLU A 521 19.88 15.14 -10.57
CA GLU A 521 18.73 16.05 -10.58
C GLU A 521 18.40 16.58 -9.19
N ASN A 522 18.50 15.73 -8.16
CA ASN A 522 18.23 16.15 -6.79
C ASN A 522 19.37 16.94 -6.15
N LEU A 523 20.62 16.80 -6.60
CA LEU A 523 21.77 17.52 -6.05
C LEU A 523 22.14 18.79 -6.83
N ARG A 524 21.53 19.02 -7.99
CA ARG A 524 21.87 20.11 -8.94
C ARG A 524 21.95 21.50 -8.28
N ASP A 525 20.94 21.85 -7.48
CA ASP A 525 20.78 23.20 -6.93
C ASP A 525 21.07 23.27 -5.42
N THR A 526 21.96 22.40 -4.93
CA THR A 526 22.37 22.35 -3.51
C THR A 526 23.87 22.09 -3.40
N ASP A 527 24.46 22.48 -2.28
CA ASP A 527 25.83 22.16 -1.87
C ASP A 527 25.96 20.81 -1.14
N LEU A 528 24.85 20.08 -0.93
CA LEU A 528 24.85 18.73 -0.36
C LEU A 528 25.66 17.78 -1.24
N ARG A 529 26.70 17.15 -0.68
CA ARG A 529 27.49 16.11 -1.36
C ARG A 529 27.76 14.94 -0.42
N PHE A 530 27.54 13.73 -0.91
CA PHE A 530 27.82 12.50 -0.16
C PHE A 530 29.30 12.14 -0.27
N PRO A 531 30.00 11.78 0.82
CA PRO A 531 31.42 11.43 0.77
C PRO A 531 31.76 10.25 -0.14
N SER A 532 30.82 9.33 -0.39
CA SER A 532 31.00 8.20 -1.31
C SER A 532 30.98 8.58 -2.80
N MET A 533 30.57 9.80 -3.12
CA MET A 533 30.38 10.29 -4.49
C MET A 533 31.40 11.37 -4.88
N GLN A 534 32.37 11.65 -4.02
CA GLN A 534 33.44 12.64 -4.23
C GLN A 534 34.75 11.98 -4.67
#